data_AF-A0A7I9VJL4-F1
#
_entry.id   AF-A0A7I9VJL4-F1
#
_cell.length_a   1.000
_cell.length_b   1.000
_cell.length_c   1.000
_cell.angle_alpha   90.00
_cell.angle_beta   90.00
_cell.angle_gamma   90.00
#
_symmetry.space_group_name_H-M   'P 1'
#
loop_
_entity.id
_entity.type
_entity.pdbx_description
1 polymer ?
#
loop_
_entity_poly.entity_id
_entity_poly.type
_entity_poly.pdbx_seq_one_letter_code
_entity_poly.pdbx_strand_id
1 'polypeptide(L)'
;MSEAKRSEGPEAALEPAAGEAGVEGELPPGEEGQPGRHRSKTMSRKEIARDLRRQRALGLLDPELQATIQEIEQSRPRSRADCAQGERPCMFISCKHHLYLDVNPETGSIKLNFPDKEIWELDETCALDVADRGGITLEEVGTIMNLTRERIRQVETRGLLKLRTIAEDEPRTPAVAPRATVFDQEDED
;
A
#
# COMPACT_ATOMS: atom_id res chain seq x y z
N MET A 1 49.24 -17.59 -26.61
CA MET A 1 48.66 -17.86 -25.28
C MET A 1 47.48 -16.92 -25.16
N SER A 2 46.32 -17.43 -25.55
CA SER A 2 45.03 -16.76 -25.62
C SER A 2 44.33 -16.81 -24.25
N GLU A 3 43.12 -16.26 -24.19
CA GLU A 3 42.11 -16.32 -23.10
C GLU A 3 42.09 -15.07 -22.19
N ALA A 4 40.96 -14.43 -21.89
CA ALA A 4 39.57 -14.70 -22.22
C ALA A 4 38.73 -13.41 -22.15
N LYS A 5 37.76 -13.32 -23.07
CA LYS A 5 36.56 -12.46 -23.02
C LYS A 5 35.77 -12.70 -21.73
N ARG A 6 35.33 -11.63 -21.06
CA ARG A 6 34.02 -11.59 -20.41
C ARG A 6 33.35 -10.24 -20.68
N SER A 7 32.17 -10.36 -21.27
CA SER A 7 31.19 -9.34 -21.58
C SER A 7 30.49 -8.86 -20.31
N GLU A 8 30.47 -7.55 -20.10
CA GLU A 8 29.52 -6.91 -19.18
C GLU A 8 28.61 -6.01 -20.01
N GLY A 9 27.32 -6.34 -20.02
CA GLY A 9 26.27 -5.56 -20.66
C GLY A 9 25.89 -4.35 -19.82
N PRO A 10 25.23 -3.33 -20.39
CA PRO A 10 24.87 -2.12 -19.68
C PRO A 10 23.47 -2.25 -19.09
N GLU A 11 23.34 -2.45 -17.78
CA GLU A 11 22.08 -2.20 -17.10
C GLU A 11 22.05 -0.75 -16.60
N ALA A 12 21.42 0.07 -17.45
CA ALA A 12 21.20 1.48 -17.24
C ALA A 12 20.39 1.73 -15.97
N ALA A 13 20.97 2.53 -15.08
CA ALA A 13 20.25 3.26 -14.06
C ALA A 13 19.16 4.12 -14.72
N LEU A 14 17.90 3.93 -14.34
CA LEU A 14 16.82 4.86 -14.66
C LEU A 14 16.31 5.50 -13.37
N GLU A 15 16.70 6.76 -13.20
CA GLU A 15 16.12 7.72 -12.27
C GLU A 15 14.62 7.93 -12.55
N PRO A 16 13.77 8.23 -11.56
CA PRO A 16 12.53 8.92 -11.84
C PRO A 16 12.78 10.43 -11.87
N ALA A 17 12.65 10.99 -13.07
CA ALA A 17 12.69 12.40 -13.36
C ALA A 17 11.69 13.20 -12.51
N ALA A 18 12.16 14.39 -12.12
CA ALA A 18 11.37 15.49 -11.62
C ALA A 18 10.18 15.80 -12.53
N GLY A 19 9.14 16.41 -11.94
CA GLY A 19 7.87 16.65 -12.60
C GLY A 19 7.95 17.53 -13.84
N GLU A 20 7.02 17.27 -14.75
CA GLU A 20 6.60 18.17 -15.83
C GLU A 20 5.07 18.07 -15.88
N ALA A 21 4.37 19.16 -15.55
CA ALA A 21 3.92 20.21 -16.47
C ALA A 21 2.49 19.91 -16.93
N GLY A 22 1.58 20.85 -16.62
CA GLY A 22 0.15 20.72 -16.85
C GLY A 22 -0.20 20.56 -18.32
N VAL A 23 -1.21 19.74 -18.56
CA VAL A 23 -1.96 19.75 -19.81
C VAL A 23 -3.36 20.25 -19.44
N GLU A 24 -3.64 21.50 -19.80
CA GLU A 24 -4.98 22.07 -19.78
C GLU A 24 -5.81 21.37 -20.86
N GLY A 25 -6.63 20.42 -20.43
CA GLY A 25 -7.65 19.80 -21.26
C GLY A 25 -9.01 20.29 -20.81
N GLU A 26 -9.66 21.09 -21.66
CA GLU A 26 -11.01 21.61 -21.48
C GLU A 26 -11.98 20.47 -21.12
N LEU A 27 -12.52 20.48 -19.91
CA LEU A 27 -13.52 19.52 -19.43
C LEU A 27 -14.94 19.96 -19.87
N PRO A 28 -15.82 19.04 -20.27
CA PRO A 28 -17.19 19.36 -20.63
C PRO A 28 -18.01 19.82 -19.40
N PRO A 29 -19.07 20.64 -19.60
CA PRO A 29 -19.81 21.22 -18.49
C PRO A 29 -20.84 20.23 -17.95
N GLY A 30 -20.74 19.89 -16.67
CA GLY A 30 -21.79 19.13 -15.97
C GLY A 30 -21.30 18.45 -14.70
N GLU A 31 -21.37 19.17 -13.58
CA GLU A 31 -21.99 18.80 -12.29
C GLU A 31 -21.33 19.56 -11.13
N GLU A 32 -22.19 20.13 -10.30
CA GLU A 32 -21.89 21.19 -9.34
C GLU A 32 -21.08 20.66 -8.14
N GLY A 33 -19.92 21.28 -7.87
CA GLY A 33 -19.40 21.47 -6.51
C GLY A 33 -18.74 20.27 -5.80
N GLN A 34 -17.69 19.69 -6.37
CA GLN A 34 -16.71 18.95 -5.55
C GLN A 34 -15.57 19.90 -5.13
N PRO A 35 -15.31 20.11 -3.82
CA PRO A 35 -14.11 20.84 -3.39
C PRO A 35 -12.89 20.13 -4.00
N GLY A 36 -12.03 20.91 -4.67
CA GLY A 36 -10.94 20.37 -5.47
C GLY A 36 -10.10 19.36 -4.70
N ARG A 37 -9.84 18.20 -5.32
CA ARG A 37 -9.07 17.11 -4.74
C ARG A 37 -7.70 17.64 -4.29
N HIS A 38 -7.48 17.78 -2.98
CA HIS A 38 -6.18 18.22 -2.47
C HIS A 38 -5.12 17.17 -2.83
N ARG A 39 -3.97 17.65 -3.32
CA ARG A 39 -2.90 16.76 -3.74
C ARG A 39 -2.30 16.05 -2.53
N SER A 40 -2.05 14.75 -2.68
CA SER A 40 -1.30 13.95 -1.71
C SER A 40 0.02 14.64 -1.32
N LYS A 41 0.37 14.61 -0.04
CA LYS A 41 1.61 15.22 0.48
C LYS A 41 2.64 14.14 0.73
N THR A 42 3.83 14.26 0.13
CA THR A 42 4.94 13.34 0.39
C THR A 42 6.00 14.03 1.25
N MET A 43 6.33 13.42 2.38
CA MET A 43 7.41 13.85 3.26
C MET A 43 8.63 12.95 3.04
N SER A 44 9.77 13.58 2.78
CA SER A 44 11.03 12.84 2.64
C SER A 44 11.56 12.39 4.00
N ARG A 45 12.37 11.32 4.03
CA ARG A 45 13.03 10.87 5.26
C ARG A 45 13.88 11.97 5.92
N LYS A 46 14.54 12.82 5.11
CA LYS A 46 15.35 13.95 5.60
C LYS A 46 14.49 15.04 6.24
N GLU A 47 13.31 15.30 5.67
CA GLU A 47 12.33 16.25 6.19
C GLU A 47 11.74 15.77 7.51
N ILE A 48 11.29 14.52 7.58
CA ILE A 48 10.81 13.88 8.83
C ILE A 48 11.88 13.98 9.92
N ALA A 49 13.13 13.64 9.59
CA ALA A 49 14.23 13.75 10.53
C ALA A 49 14.50 15.19 10.99
N ARG A 50 14.29 16.19 10.11
CA ARG A 50 14.44 17.61 10.45
C ARG A 50 13.32 18.06 11.39
N ASP A 51 12.09 17.67 11.12
CA ASP A 51 10.93 18.01 11.96
C ASP A 51 11.04 17.38 13.34
N LEU A 52 11.45 16.10 13.43
CA LEU A 52 11.72 15.45 14.71
C LEU A 52 12.80 16.19 15.51
N ARG A 53 13.91 16.62 14.87
CA ARG A 53 14.96 17.41 15.55
C ARG A 53 14.41 18.74 16.05
N ARG A 54 13.55 19.41 15.29
CA ARG A 54 12.91 20.67 15.69
C ARG A 54 12.00 20.47 16.89
N GLN A 55 11.19 19.41 16.89
CA GLN A 55 10.33 19.07 18.03
C GLN A 55 11.15 18.79 19.29
N ARG A 56 12.26 18.05 19.17
CA ARG A 56 13.19 17.82 20.30
C ARG A 56 13.73 19.13 20.87
N ALA A 57 14.18 20.03 19.99
CA ALA A 57 14.75 21.31 20.40
C ALA A 57 13.74 22.23 21.10
N LEU A 58 12.46 22.12 20.74
CA LEU A 58 11.35 22.82 21.37
C LEU A 58 10.83 22.14 22.65
N GLY A 59 11.41 21.00 23.05
CA GLY A 59 10.95 20.26 24.23
C GLY A 59 9.56 19.64 24.09
N LEU A 60 9.06 19.48 22.86
CA LEU A 60 7.71 18.97 22.57
C LEU A 60 7.60 17.43 22.67
N LEU A 61 8.65 16.75 23.11
CA LEU A 61 8.64 15.31 23.33
C LEU A 61 8.30 15.02 24.79
N ASP A 62 7.03 14.80 25.05
CA ASP A 62 6.51 14.42 26.35
C ASP A 62 6.85 12.93 26.65
N PRO A 63 7.55 12.61 27.74
CA PRO A 63 7.80 11.24 28.17
C PRO A 63 6.52 10.41 28.39
N GLU A 64 5.43 11.03 28.85
CA GLU A 64 4.15 10.32 29.07
C GLU A 64 3.51 9.90 27.75
N LEU A 65 3.58 10.77 26.74
CA LEU A 65 3.17 10.45 25.38
C LEU A 65 4.00 9.29 24.80
N GLN A 66 5.30 9.27 25.06
CA GLN A 66 6.18 8.19 24.59
C GLN A 66 5.83 6.83 25.20
N ALA A 67 5.49 6.78 26.49
CA ALA A 67 5.02 5.57 27.15
C ALA A 67 3.68 5.10 26.56
N THR A 68 2.75 6.03 26.37
CA THR A 68 1.44 5.75 25.74
C THR A 68 1.59 5.14 24.35
N ILE A 69 2.50 5.68 23.51
CA ILE A 69 2.78 5.12 22.18
C ILE A 69 3.30 3.69 22.26
N GLN A 70 4.21 3.41 23.20
CA GLN A 70 4.76 2.07 23.39
C GLN A 70 3.70 1.06 23.82
N GLU A 71 2.77 1.44 24.69
CA GLU A 71 1.65 0.59 25.10
C GLU A 71 0.74 0.25 23.90
N ILE A 72 0.40 1.25 23.07
CA ILE A 72 -0.40 1.05 21.86
C ILE A 72 0.32 0.14 20.86
N GLU A 73 1.64 0.29 20.70
CA GLU A 73 2.44 -0.59 19.84
C GLU A 73 2.45 -2.04 20.34
N GLN A 74 2.43 -2.24 21.66
CA GLN A 74 2.36 -3.58 22.26
C GLN A 74 0.98 -4.22 22.09
N SER A 75 -0.10 -3.45 22.17
CA SER A 75 -1.48 -3.93 21.96
C SER A 75 -1.82 -4.15 20.48
N ARG A 76 -0.89 -3.87 19.57
CA ARG A 76 -1.13 -3.95 18.13
C ARG A 76 -1.35 -5.41 17.69
N PRO A 77 -2.42 -5.68 16.91
CA PRO A 77 -2.69 -7.02 16.37
C PRO A 77 -1.58 -7.45 15.41
N ARG A 78 -1.18 -8.72 15.51
CA ARG A 78 -0.06 -9.29 14.73
C ARG A 78 -0.53 -9.98 13.46
N SER A 79 -1.73 -10.53 13.47
CA SER A 79 -2.31 -11.25 12.34
C SER A 79 -3.63 -10.62 11.89
N ARG A 80 -4.08 -10.97 10.68
CA ARG A 80 -5.39 -10.56 10.17
C ARG A 80 -6.52 -11.11 11.04
N ALA A 81 -6.38 -12.32 11.57
CA ALA A 81 -7.39 -12.91 12.45
C ALA A 81 -7.63 -12.04 13.70
N ASP A 82 -6.56 -11.43 14.23
CA ASP A 82 -6.64 -10.57 15.42
C ASP A 82 -7.29 -9.21 15.13
N CYS A 83 -7.18 -8.68 13.91
CA CYS A 83 -7.68 -7.34 13.57
C CYS A 83 -8.95 -7.32 12.71
N ALA A 84 -9.38 -8.46 12.16
CA ALA A 84 -10.52 -8.54 11.25
C ALA A 84 -11.78 -7.93 11.85
N GLN A 85 -12.09 -8.27 13.10
CA GLN A 85 -13.26 -7.81 13.85
C GLN A 85 -12.98 -6.58 14.73
N GLY A 86 -11.81 -5.95 14.57
CA GLY A 86 -11.47 -4.74 15.32
C GLY A 86 -12.37 -3.55 14.95
N GLU A 87 -12.30 -2.50 15.77
CA GLU A 87 -13.05 -1.27 15.51
C GLU A 87 -12.60 -0.60 14.19
N ARG A 88 -13.55 0.05 13.52
CA ARG A 88 -13.32 0.87 12.33
C ARG A 88 -13.80 2.29 12.62
N PRO A 89 -13.05 3.33 12.23
CA PRO A 89 -11.80 3.37 11.43
C PRO A 89 -10.59 2.71 12.12
N CYS A 90 -9.70 2.06 11.36
CA CYS A 90 -8.52 1.38 11.93
C CYS A 90 -7.47 2.39 12.42
N MET A 91 -7.15 2.35 13.73
CA MET A 91 -6.20 3.27 14.36
C MET A 91 -4.72 2.85 14.19
N PHE A 92 -4.45 1.66 13.69
CA PHE A 92 -3.08 1.16 13.49
C PHE A 92 -2.48 1.63 12.16
N ILE A 93 -2.22 2.94 12.05
CA ILE A 93 -1.75 3.62 10.83
C ILE A 93 -0.41 3.06 10.31
N SER A 94 0.43 2.55 11.20
CA SER A 94 1.70 1.92 10.83
C SER A 94 1.53 0.53 10.18
N CYS A 95 0.31 0.08 9.92
CA CYS A 95 0.02 -1.15 9.18
C CYS A 95 0.33 -1.00 7.69
N LYS A 96 0.95 -2.03 7.11
CA LYS A 96 1.28 -2.08 5.67
C LYS A 96 0.06 -2.04 4.75
N HIS A 97 -1.14 -2.29 5.30
CA HIS A 97 -2.41 -2.28 4.58
C HIS A 97 -3.27 -1.05 4.91
N HIS A 98 -2.76 -0.11 5.70
CA HIS A 98 -3.51 1.09 6.05
C HIS A 98 -3.56 2.04 4.85
N LEU A 99 -4.73 2.62 4.58
CA LEU A 99 -4.96 3.45 3.38
C LEU A 99 -4.66 4.94 3.58
N TYR A 100 -4.28 5.37 4.78
CA TYR A 100 -3.97 6.78 5.05
C TYR A 100 -2.58 7.18 4.55
N LEU A 101 -1.59 6.28 4.66
CA LEU A 101 -0.20 6.54 4.28
C LEU A 101 0.40 5.42 3.43
N ASP A 102 1.21 5.82 2.44
CA ASP A 102 2.05 4.94 1.65
C ASP A 102 3.52 5.17 2.04
N VAL A 103 4.25 4.10 2.38
CA VAL A 103 5.68 4.17 2.67
C VAL A 103 6.46 3.58 1.50
N ASN A 104 7.42 4.35 0.97
CA ASN A 104 8.36 3.83 -0.01
C ASN A 104 9.43 2.99 0.69
N PRO A 105 9.57 1.68 0.41
CA PRO A 105 10.51 0.81 1.11
C PRO A 105 11.98 1.10 0.79
N GLU A 106 12.28 1.66 -0.39
CA GLU A 106 13.65 1.96 -0.83
C GLU A 106 14.14 3.29 -0.26
N THR A 107 13.31 4.34 -0.39
CA THR A 107 13.70 5.71 0.00
C THR A 107 13.30 6.06 1.43
N GLY A 108 12.32 5.36 2.01
CA GLY A 108 11.72 5.67 3.31
C GLY A 108 10.90 6.97 3.32
N SER A 109 10.48 7.48 2.15
CA SER A 109 9.53 8.60 2.09
C SER A 109 8.12 8.14 2.43
N ILE A 110 7.35 9.01 3.10
CA ILE A 110 5.96 8.73 3.49
C ILE A 110 5.05 9.66 2.68
N LYS A 111 4.06 9.11 1.99
CA LYS A 111 3.02 9.83 1.25
C LYS A 111 1.70 9.74 2.01
N LEU A 112 1.15 10.88 2.40
CA LEU A 112 -0.22 11.01 2.90
C LEU A 112 -1.16 11.09 1.71
N ASN A 113 -2.14 10.19 1.66
CA ASN A 113 -3.10 10.14 0.57
C ASN A 113 -4.01 11.37 0.60
N PHE A 114 -4.57 11.69 1.76
CA PHE A 114 -5.40 12.87 1.99
C PHE A 114 -4.79 13.70 3.12
N PRO A 115 -3.96 14.72 2.82
CA PRO A 115 -3.36 15.55 3.86
C PRO A 115 -4.36 16.48 4.57
N ASP A 116 -5.54 16.63 3.99
CA ASP A 116 -6.65 17.46 4.45
C ASP A 116 -7.72 16.68 5.22
N LYS A 117 -7.61 15.34 5.27
CA LYS A 117 -8.54 14.49 6.02
C LYS A 117 -7.86 13.83 7.21
N GLU A 118 -8.62 13.69 8.28
CA GLU A 118 -8.25 12.86 9.42
C GLU A 118 -8.71 11.41 9.22
N ILE A 119 -8.21 10.49 10.05
CA ILE A 119 -8.42 9.03 9.87
C ILE A 119 -9.90 8.66 9.94
N TRP A 120 -10.67 9.37 10.77
CA TRP A 120 -12.11 9.17 10.93
C TRP A 120 -12.97 9.79 9.83
N GLU A 121 -12.36 10.57 8.94
CA GLU A 121 -13.04 11.17 7.77
C GLU A 121 -12.78 10.36 6.50
N LEU A 122 -12.01 9.27 6.60
CA LEU A 122 -11.79 8.33 5.51
C LEU A 122 -12.94 7.36 5.41
N ASP A 123 -13.43 7.16 4.19
CA ASP A 123 -14.43 6.14 3.90
C ASP A 123 -13.89 4.73 4.18
N GLU A 124 -12.59 4.53 3.88
CA GLU A 124 -11.92 3.25 3.99
C GLU A 124 -10.54 3.42 4.63
N THR A 125 -10.21 2.56 5.60
CA THR A 125 -8.92 2.61 6.30
C THR A 125 -8.04 1.39 6.08
N CYS A 126 -8.58 0.31 5.52
CA CYS A 126 -7.88 -0.97 5.38
C CYS A 126 -8.03 -1.55 3.97
N ALA A 127 -6.91 -1.73 3.27
CA ALA A 127 -6.91 -2.34 1.95
C ALA A 127 -7.42 -3.79 1.96
N LEU A 128 -7.23 -4.53 3.05
CA LEU A 128 -7.75 -5.90 3.17
C LEU A 128 -9.28 -5.93 3.29
N ASP A 129 -9.89 -4.97 4.00
CA ASP A 129 -11.36 -4.90 4.10
C ASP A 129 -11.99 -4.49 2.76
N VAL A 130 -11.30 -3.65 2.00
CA VAL A 130 -11.68 -3.33 0.62
C VAL A 130 -11.56 -4.56 -0.27
N ALA A 131 -10.48 -5.35 -0.15
CA ALA A 131 -10.28 -6.55 -0.94
C ALA A 131 -11.27 -7.68 -0.60
N ASP A 132 -11.59 -7.87 0.69
CA ASP A 132 -12.49 -8.93 1.17
C ASP A 132 -13.92 -8.78 0.64
N ARG A 133 -14.36 -7.54 0.34
CA ARG A 133 -15.66 -7.29 -0.31
C ARG A 133 -15.73 -7.80 -1.75
N GLY A 134 -14.58 -7.91 -2.42
CA GLY A 134 -14.48 -8.26 -3.82
C GLY A 134 -15.02 -7.18 -4.77
N GLY A 135 -14.56 -7.22 -6.02
CA GLY A 135 -15.16 -6.47 -7.12
C GLY A 135 -15.15 -4.94 -6.96
N ILE A 136 -13.95 -4.34 -6.93
CA ILE A 136 -13.78 -2.88 -6.93
C ILE A 136 -13.32 -2.36 -8.30
N THR A 137 -13.88 -1.22 -8.72
CA THR A 137 -13.52 -0.56 -9.99
C THR A 137 -12.23 0.26 -9.86
N LEU A 138 -11.60 0.59 -10.99
CA LEU A 138 -10.38 1.41 -11.00
C LEU A 138 -10.63 2.83 -10.50
N GLU A 139 -11.83 3.35 -10.75
CA GLU A 139 -12.33 4.64 -10.31
C GLU A 139 -12.47 4.67 -8.78
N GLU A 140 -13.11 3.66 -8.19
CA GLU A 140 -13.28 3.56 -6.73
C GLU A 140 -11.93 3.44 -6.02
N VAL A 141 -11.00 2.61 -6.51
CA VAL A 141 -9.64 2.55 -5.95
C VAL A 141 -8.93 3.90 -6.08
N GLY A 142 -9.13 4.59 -7.20
CA GLY A 142 -8.61 5.94 -7.42
C GLY A 142 -9.11 6.93 -6.36
N THR A 143 -10.41 6.90 -6.08
CA THR A 143 -11.04 7.71 -5.03
C THR A 143 -10.51 7.35 -3.65
N ILE A 144 -10.32 6.06 -3.33
CA ILE A 144 -9.81 5.61 -2.02
C ILE A 144 -8.34 6.00 -1.80
N MET A 145 -7.49 5.99 -2.84
CA MET A 145 -6.05 6.24 -2.71
C MET A 145 -5.61 7.64 -3.15
N ASN A 146 -6.56 8.53 -3.48
CA ASN A 146 -6.30 9.84 -4.06
C ASN A 146 -5.49 9.77 -5.37
N LEU A 147 -5.71 8.74 -6.19
CA LEU A 147 -5.02 8.51 -7.47
C LEU A 147 -5.98 8.68 -8.64
N THR A 148 -5.43 9.02 -9.81
CA THR A 148 -6.24 9.03 -11.03
C THR A 148 -6.53 7.60 -11.46
N ARG A 149 -7.68 7.39 -12.11
CA ARG A 149 -8.05 6.09 -12.71
C ARG A 149 -6.92 5.52 -13.58
N GLU A 150 -6.33 6.34 -14.44
CA GLU A 150 -5.23 5.89 -15.31
C GLU A 150 -4.00 5.47 -14.51
N ARG A 151 -3.71 6.15 -13.39
CA ARG A 151 -2.61 5.74 -12.53
C ARG A 151 -2.86 4.36 -11.90
N ILE A 152 -4.08 4.07 -11.46
CA ILE A 152 -4.45 2.74 -10.95
C ILE A 152 -4.30 1.70 -12.05
N ARG A 153 -4.80 1.96 -13.27
CA ARG A 153 -4.64 1.06 -14.42
C ARG A 153 -3.18 0.70 -14.70
N GLN A 154 -2.28 1.68 -14.62
CA GLN A 154 -0.84 1.45 -14.79
C GLN A 154 -0.25 0.56 -13.69
N VAL A 155 -0.66 0.80 -12.43
CA VAL A 155 -0.21 0.00 -11.28
C VAL A 155 -0.72 -1.44 -11.41
N GLU A 156 -1.97 -1.62 -11.77
CA GLU A 156 -2.59 -2.92 -12.02
C GLU A 156 -1.85 -3.67 -13.14
N THR A 157 -1.68 -3.03 -14.30
CA THR A 157 -0.98 -3.65 -15.45
C THR A 157 0.43 -4.08 -15.08
N ARG A 158 1.18 -3.22 -14.36
CA ARG A 158 2.53 -3.55 -13.89
C ARG A 158 2.51 -4.66 -12.84
N GLY A 159 1.52 -4.67 -11.96
CA GLY A 159 1.33 -5.72 -10.95
C GLY A 159 1.06 -7.07 -11.58
N LEU A 160 0.14 -7.13 -12.55
CA LEU A 160 -0.19 -8.35 -13.29
C LEU A 160 1.02 -8.91 -14.04
N LEU A 161 1.86 -8.05 -14.63
CA LEU A 161 3.10 -8.50 -15.28
C LEU A 161 4.06 -9.14 -14.27
N LYS A 162 4.26 -8.53 -13.10
CA LYS A 162 5.12 -9.10 -12.04
C LYS A 162 4.57 -10.43 -11.49
N LEU A 163 3.26 -10.54 -11.32
CA LEU A 163 2.63 -11.78 -10.88
C LEU A 163 2.80 -12.88 -11.92
N ARG A 164 2.69 -12.55 -13.21
CA ARG A 164 2.92 -13.49 -14.30
C ARG A 164 4.35 -14.02 -14.32
N THR A 165 5.36 -13.15 -14.16
CA THR A 165 6.75 -13.59 -14.12
C THR A 165 7.01 -14.53 -12.94
N ILE A 166 6.47 -14.21 -11.77
CA ILE A 166 6.60 -15.08 -10.57
C ILE A 166 5.91 -16.44 -10.81
N ALA A 167 4.73 -16.43 -11.43
CA ALA A 167 4.00 -17.67 -11.74
C ALA A 167 4.66 -18.54 -12.82
N GLU A 168 5.46 -17.94 -13.71
CA GLU A 168 6.26 -18.66 -14.71
C GLU A 168 7.54 -19.25 -14.10
N ASP A 169 8.14 -18.59 -13.10
CA ASP A 169 9.34 -19.05 -12.38
C ASP A 169 9.06 -20.11 -11.29
N GLU A 170 7.83 -20.13 -10.73
CA GLU A 170 7.44 -21.14 -9.74
C GLU A 170 7.14 -22.48 -10.43
N PRO A 171 7.76 -23.61 -10.03
CA PRO A 171 7.40 -24.91 -10.57
C PRO A 171 5.94 -25.18 -10.21
N ARG A 172 5.08 -25.21 -11.24
CA ARG A 172 3.65 -25.46 -11.10
C ARG A 172 3.45 -26.77 -10.34
N THR A 173 3.19 -26.68 -9.04
CA THR A 173 2.88 -27.86 -8.23
C THR A 173 1.56 -28.42 -8.79
N PRO A 174 1.51 -29.67 -9.26
CA PRO A 174 0.28 -30.21 -9.80
C PRO A 174 -0.79 -30.20 -8.71
N ALA A 175 -2.04 -29.96 -9.11
CA ALA A 175 -3.17 -29.93 -8.20
C ALA A 175 -3.17 -31.19 -7.33
N VAL A 176 -3.18 -31.00 -6.01
CA VAL A 176 -3.34 -32.09 -5.05
C VAL A 176 -4.67 -32.76 -5.36
N ALA A 177 -4.63 -34.02 -5.82
CA ALA A 177 -5.82 -34.80 -6.09
C ALA A 177 -6.71 -34.82 -4.83
N PRO A 178 -8.05 -34.77 -4.97
CA PRO A 178 -8.94 -34.84 -3.82
C PRO A 178 -8.63 -36.11 -3.03
N ARG A 179 -8.39 -35.96 -1.72
CA ARG A 179 -8.25 -37.10 -0.80
C ARG A 179 -9.51 -37.95 -0.94
N ALA A 180 -9.35 -39.18 -1.45
CA ALA A 180 -10.42 -40.16 -1.43
C ALA A 180 -10.90 -40.32 0.02
N THR A 181 -12.15 -39.95 0.28
CA THR A 181 -12.82 -40.30 1.52
C THR A 181 -12.94 -41.81 1.56
N VAL A 182 -12.21 -42.45 2.46
CA VAL A 182 -12.47 -43.85 2.81
C VAL A 182 -13.85 -43.85 3.47
N PHE A 183 -14.84 -44.31 2.73
CA PHE A 183 -16.16 -44.62 3.25
C PHE A 183 -16.01 -46.00 3.90
N ASP A 184 -15.86 -46.04 5.23
CA ASP A 184 -15.92 -47.29 5.99
C ASP A 184 -17.30 -47.91 5.76
N GLN A 185 -17.29 -49.02 5.03
CA GLN A 185 -18.45 -49.86 4.79
C GLN A 185 -18.45 -50.90 5.91
N GLU A 186 -19.08 -50.56 7.03
CA GLU A 186 -19.45 -51.54 8.05
C GLU A 186 -20.56 -52.43 7.48
N ASP A 187 -20.19 -53.60 6.95
CA ASP A 187 -21.12 -54.69 6.63
C ASP A 187 -20.47 -56.04 6.99
N GLU A 188 -21.19 -56.81 7.84
CA GLU A 188 -21.09 -58.26 8.17
C GLU A 188 -19.93 -58.69 9.11
N ASP A 189 -20.13 -59.30 10.29
CA ASP A 189 -21.16 -60.21 10.85
C ASP A 189 -21.45 -59.96 12.35
#